data_AF-A0A920PF13-F1
#
_entry.id   AF-A0A920PF13-F1
#
_cell.length_a   1.000
_cell.length_b   1.000
_cell.length_c   1.000
_cell.angle_alpha   90.00
_cell.angle_beta   90.00
_cell.angle_gamma   90.00
#
_symmetry.space_group_name_H-M   'P 1'
#
loop_
_entity.id
_entity.type
_entity.pdbx_description
1 polymer ?
#
loop_
_entity_poly.entity_id
_entity_poly.type
_entity_poly.pdbx_seq_one_letter_code
_entity_poly.pdbx_strand_id
1 'polypeptide(L)'
;MSLMIAIFSCSTIEIDQEESTEENKNIINQIAQLTKQNKSNEEEISFLKNQLSEIQKLIEDESDSVLPNDSERQAYQQSFELIRTGDYQAAEVAFTNYIKTFQDSDFIDDAKFWLAQSMYSQGAYNLALELFEGIQKDYPQSEKIMESILKAGFCHFELGNIDKSIQIFKQIIADYPNSSVARLASEKLDTIN
;
A
#
# COMPACT_ATOMS: atom_id res chain seq x y z
N MET A 1 29.21 -89.57 16.94
CA MET A 1 29.17 -88.38 16.05
C MET A 1 27.88 -87.57 16.18
N SER A 2 27.07 -87.72 17.23
CA SER A 2 25.83 -86.93 17.43
C SER A 2 25.92 -85.87 18.53
N LEU A 3 26.91 -85.92 19.42
CA LEU A 3 27.04 -84.93 20.51
C LEU A 3 27.78 -83.65 20.10
N MET A 4 28.59 -83.70 19.03
CA MET A 4 29.44 -82.58 18.61
C MET A 4 28.71 -81.58 17.69
N ILE A 5 27.63 -82.01 17.03
CA ILE A 5 26.81 -81.16 16.14
C ILE A 5 25.82 -80.31 16.95
N ALA A 6 25.29 -80.83 18.06
CA ALA A 6 24.37 -80.09 18.93
C ALA A 6 25.05 -78.92 19.67
N ILE A 7 26.35 -79.04 19.97
CA ILE A 7 27.12 -77.98 20.66
C ILE A 7 27.40 -76.83 19.68
N PHE A 8 27.70 -77.13 18.42
CA PHE A 8 27.97 -76.12 17.39
C PHE A 8 26.72 -75.34 16.94
N SER A 9 25.54 -75.98 16.91
CA SER A 9 24.30 -75.28 16.56
C SER A 9 23.74 -74.43 17.70
N CYS A 10 24.02 -74.80 18.96
CA CYS A 10 23.60 -74.02 20.13
C CYS A 10 24.41 -72.71 20.25
N SER A 11 25.73 -72.79 20.00
CA SER A 11 26.60 -71.61 20.06
C SER A 11 26.33 -70.56 18.99
N THR A 12 25.94 -70.96 17.77
CA THR A 12 25.63 -69.99 16.69
C THR A 12 24.30 -69.28 16.92
N ILE A 13 23.30 -69.97 17.49
CA ILE A 13 21.98 -69.38 17.77
C ILE A 13 22.08 -68.36 18.92
N GLU A 14 22.88 -68.63 19.95
CA GLU A 14 23.09 -67.69 21.06
C GLU A 14 23.79 -66.40 20.63
N ILE A 15 24.77 -66.49 19.72
CA ILE A 15 25.50 -65.32 19.18
C ILE A 15 24.57 -64.45 18.33
N ASP A 16 23.77 -65.04 17.44
CA ASP A 16 22.81 -64.31 16.60
C ASP A 16 21.69 -63.66 17.45
N GLN A 17 21.30 -64.28 18.58
CA GLN A 17 20.35 -63.68 19.52
C GLN A 17 20.97 -62.52 20.31
N GLU A 18 22.24 -62.59 20.70
CA GLU A 18 22.92 -61.48 21.38
C GLU A 18 23.10 -60.25 20.47
N GLU A 19 23.50 -60.42 19.21
CA GLU A 19 23.69 -59.32 18.27
C GLU A 19 22.35 -58.61 17.94
N SER A 20 21.29 -59.38 17.73
CA SER A 20 19.94 -58.83 17.55
C SER A 20 19.39 -58.11 18.79
N THR A 21 19.79 -58.53 20.00
CA THR A 21 19.39 -57.80 21.23
C THR A 21 20.13 -56.47 21.39
N GLU A 22 21.36 -56.37 20.91
CA GLU A 22 22.15 -55.14 21.01
C GLU A 22 21.74 -54.08 19.98
N GLU A 23 21.41 -54.52 18.76
CA GLU A 23 20.77 -53.65 17.76
C GLU A 23 19.42 -53.11 18.24
N ASN A 24 18.60 -53.97 18.85
CA ASN A 24 17.31 -53.55 19.41
C ASN A 24 17.48 -52.53 20.54
N LYS A 25 18.48 -52.68 21.42
CA LYS A 25 18.79 -51.68 22.45
C LYS A 25 19.23 -50.35 21.83
N ASN A 26 20.05 -50.39 20.78
CA ASN A 26 20.48 -49.18 20.07
C ASN A 26 19.31 -48.45 19.40
N ILE A 27 18.40 -49.18 18.76
CA ILE A 27 17.19 -48.62 18.15
C ILE A 27 16.30 -47.98 19.21
N ILE A 28 16.09 -48.65 20.35
CA ILE A 28 15.29 -48.11 21.47
C ILE A 28 15.91 -46.81 22.01
N ASN A 29 17.23 -46.76 22.15
CA ASN A 29 17.93 -45.55 22.59
C ASN A 29 17.77 -44.40 21.59
N GLN A 30 17.87 -44.68 20.29
CA GLN A 30 17.64 -43.67 19.24
C GLN A 30 16.18 -43.19 19.23
N ILE A 31 15.21 -44.09 19.36
CA ILE A 31 13.78 -43.73 19.44
C ILE A 31 13.53 -42.84 20.66
N ALA A 32 14.13 -43.16 21.82
CA ALA A 32 14.01 -42.35 23.02
C ALA A 32 14.59 -40.94 22.84
N GLN A 33 15.74 -40.82 22.16
CA GLN A 33 16.34 -39.53 21.82
C GLN A 33 15.49 -38.72 20.85
N LEU A 34 15.00 -39.35 19.76
CA LEU A 34 14.13 -38.71 18.78
C LEU A 34 12.80 -38.25 19.41
N THR A 35 12.24 -39.06 20.31
CA THR A 35 11.01 -38.70 21.03
C THR A 35 11.23 -37.48 21.93
N LYS A 36 12.37 -37.42 22.62
CA LYS A 36 12.76 -36.26 23.42
C LYS A 36 12.98 -35.01 22.56
N GLN A 37 13.63 -35.16 21.41
CA GLN A 37 13.85 -34.07 20.47
C GLN A 37 12.53 -33.54 19.89
N ASN A 38 11.62 -34.42 19.50
CA ASN A 38 10.30 -34.03 18.99
C ASN A 38 9.51 -33.24 20.03
N LYS A 39 9.53 -33.67 21.30
CA LYS A 39 8.89 -32.92 22.38
C LYS A 39 9.49 -31.52 22.56
N SER A 40 10.82 -31.40 22.51
CA SER A 40 11.52 -30.11 22.57
C SER A 40 11.12 -29.20 21.40
N ASN A 41 11.02 -29.76 20.20
CA ASN A 41 10.63 -29.01 19.00
C ASN A 41 9.16 -28.54 19.08
N GLU A 42 8.27 -29.37 19.64
CA GLU A 42 6.86 -29.00 19.84
C GLU A 42 6.71 -27.82 20.81
N GLU A 43 7.50 -27.80 21.90
CA GLU A 43 7.55 -26.70 22.86
C GLU A 43 8.04 -25.40 22.19
N GLU A 44 9.08 -25.49 21.35
CA GLU A 44 9.61 -24.35 20.60
C GLU A 44 8.60 -23.81 19.57
N ILE A 45 7.93 -24.70 18.81
CA ILE A 45 6.86 -24.32 17.87
C ILE A 45 5.71 -23.63 18.62
N SER A 46 5.34 -24.12 19.80
CA SER A 46 4.29 -23.51 20.62
C SER A 46 4.68 -22.09 21.06
N PHE A 47 5.94 -21.90 21.44
CA PHE A 47 6.46 -20.59 21.82
C PHE A 47 6.49 -19.62 20.64
N LEU A 48 7.00 -20.05 19.48
CA LEU A 48 7.02 -19.24 18.26
C LEU A 48 5.62 -18.86 17.79
N LYS A 49 4.65 -19.77 17.87
CA LYS A 49 3.24 -19.47 17.54
C LYS A 49 2.65 -18.40 18.44
N ASN A 50 2.98 -18.42 19.74
CA ASN A 50 2.54 -17.39 20.67
C ASN A 50 3.15 -16.03 20.32
N GLN A 51 4.46 -15.97 20.06
CA GLN A 51 5.11 -14.74 19.60
C GLN A 51 4.53 -14.21 18.30
N LEU A 52 4.24 -15.10 17.34
CA LEU A 52 3.61 -14.73 16.08
C LEU A 52 2.20 -14.14 16.30
N SER A 53 1.42 -14.72 17.22
CA SER A 53 0.10 -14.18 17.58
C SER A 53 0.21 -12.78 18.22
N GLU A 54 1.25 -12.53 19.02
CA GLU A 54 1.49 -11.23 19.65
C GLU A 54 1.91 -10.18 18.62
N ILE A 55 2.80 -10.54 17.69
CA ILE A 55 3.17 -9.69 16.54
C ILE A 55 1.97 -9.40 15.64
N GLN A 56 1.12 -10.40 15.37
CA GLN A 56 -0.05 -10.24 14.52
C GLN A 56 -1.06 -9.26 15.13
N LYS A 57 -1.21 -9.26 16.45
CA LYS A 57 -2.04 -8.29 17.17
C LYS A 57 -1.45 -6.86 17.12
N LEU A 58 -0.13 -6.72 17.19
CA LEU A 58 0.54 -5.43 17.04
C LEU A 58 0.37 -4.86 15.61
N ILE A 59 0.36 -5.71 14.59
CA ILE A 59 0.14 -5.30 13.19
C ILE A 59 -1.31 -4.86 12.95
N GLU A 60 -2.30 -5.51 13.58
CA GLU A 60 -3.71 -5.10 13.47
C GLU A 60 -3.94 -3.71 14.10
N ASP A 61 -3.28 -3.41 15.22
CA ASP A 61 -3.35 -2.09 15.88
C ASP A 61 -2.55 -0.99 15.12
N GLU A 62 -1.57 -1.35 14.27
CA GLU A 62 -0.77 -0.40 13.46
C GLU A 62 -1.43 0.01 12.13
N SER A 63 -2.53 -0.64 11.75
CA SER A 63 -3.29 -0.30 10.53
C SER A 63 -3.99 1.06 10.58
N ASP A 64 -4.02 1.70 11.76
CA ASP A 64 -4.59 3.02 12.01
C ASP A 64 -3.54 4.16 12.04
N SER A 65 -2.24 3.93 11.72
CA SER A 65 -1.23 5.00 11.76
C SER A 65 -0.29 5.14 10.54
N VAL A 66 -0.66 6.06 9.63
CA VAL A 66 0.16 7.15 9.05
C VAL A 66 1.55 6.80 8.48
N LEU A 67 1.65 5.86 7.55
CA LEU A 67 2.75 5.85 6.57
C LEU A 67 2.22 5.44 5.19
N PRO A 68 2.44 6.26 4.14
CA PRO A 68 2.22 5.83 2.77
C PRO A 68 2.93 4.51 2.51
N ASN A 69 2.15 3.46 2.28
CA ASN A 69 2.63 2.18 1.76
C ASN A 69 3.58 2.48 0.58
N ASP A 70 4.79 1.89 0.54
CA ASP A 70 5.73 2.11 -0.57
C ASP A 70 5.05 1.95 -1.96
N SER A 71 4.03 1.09 -2.04
CA SER A 71 3.15 0.91 -3.20
C SER A 71 2.34 2.16 -3.57
N GLU A 72 1.74 2.87 -2.62
CA GLU A 72 0.97 4.08 -2.93
C GLU A 72 1.88 5.21 -3.39
N ARG A 73 3.03 5.40 -2.73
CA ARG A 73 4.01 6.41 -3.15
C ARG A 73 4.50 6.13 -4.56
N GLN A 74 4.80 4.86 -4.85
CA GLN A 74 5.23 4.43 -6.18
C GLN A 74 4.12 4.62 -7.22
N ALA A 75 2.88 4.25 -6.92
CA ALA A 75 1.75 4.42 -7.83
C ALA A 75 1.46 5.90 -8.12
N TYR A 76 1.54 6.76 -7.11
CA TYR A 76 1.42 8.21 -7.28
C TYR A 76 2.52 8.75 -8.19
N GLN A 77 3.79 8.39 -7.93
CA GLN A 77 4.92 8.82 -8.75
C GLN A 77 4.79 8.38 -10.21
N GLN A 78 4.41 7.13 -10.46
CA GLN A 78 4.16 6.62 -11.81
C GLN A 78 3.05 7.40 -12.53
N SER A 79 1.97 7.71 -11.82
CA SER A 79 0.86 8.51 -12.35
C SER A 79 1.32 9.94 -12.67
N PHE A 80 2.16 10.52 -11.81
CA PHE A 80 2.68 11.87 -11.98
C PHE A 80 3.67 12.00 -13.15
N GLU A 81 4.44 10.96 -13.46
CA GLU A 81 5.31 10.94 -14.65
C GLU A 81 4.51 11.10 -15.96
N LEU A 82 3.26 10.63 -16.01
CA LEU A 82 2.37 10.82 -17.15
C LEU A 82 2.00 12.30 -17.32
N ILE A 83 1.77 13.03 -16.22
CA ILE A 83 1.60 14.50 -16.24
C ILE A 83 2.85 15.17 -16.79
N ARG A 84 4.03 14.77 -16.29
CA ARG A 84 5.31 15.37 -16.69
C ARG A 84 5.62 15.18 -18.18
N THR A 85 5.18 14.06 -18.74
CA THR A 85 5.33 13.74 -20.17
C THR A 85 4.21 14.31 -21.03
N GLY A 86 3.16 14.86 -20.42
CA GLY A 86 2.01 15.46 -21.10
C GLY A 86 0.97 14.44 -21.58
N ASP A 87 1.09 13.18 -21.17
CA ASP A 87 0.09 12.14 -21.47
C ASP A 87 -1.07 12.22 -20.49
N TYR A 88 -1.93 13.23 -20.69
CA TYR A 88 -3.06 13.50 -19.80
C TYR A 88 -4.13 12.41 -19.86
N GLN A 89 -4.25 11.70 -20.98
CA GLN A 89 -5.23 10.62 -21.11
C GLN A 89 -4.78 9.40 -20.29
N ALA A 90 -3.50 9.02 -20.35
CA ALA A 90 -2.98 7.98 -19.47
C ALA A 90 -2.98 8.42 -18.00
N ALA A 91 -2.66 9.68 -17.72
CA ALA A 91 -2.67 10.22 -16.36
C ALA A 91 -4.08 10.16 -15.73
N GLU A 92 -5.13 10.47 -16.49
CA GLU A 92 -6.51 10.34 -16.02
C GLU A 92 -6.82 8.91 -15.55
N VAL A 93 -6.46 7.90 -16.36
CA VAL A 93 -6.67 6.49 -16.02
C VAL A 93 -5.86 6.11 -14.78
N ALA A 94 -4.59 6.52 -14.72
CA ALA A 94 -3.69 6.20 -13.62
C ALA A 94 -4.16 6.81 -12.29
N PHE A 95 -4.50 8.11 -12.26
CA PHE A 95 -5.02 8.76 -11.04
C PHE A 95 -6.41 8.28 -10.65
N THR A 96 -7.28 7.94 -11.63
CA THR A 96 -8.57 7.32 -11.32
C THR A 96 -8.38 5.98 -10.60
N ASN A 97 -7.44 5.16 -11.05
CA ASN A 97 -7.12 3.90 -10.39
C ASN A 97 -6.48 4.13 -9.02
N TYR A 98 -5.56 5.09 -8.92
CA TYR A 98 -4.93 5.48 -7.65
C TYR A 98 -5.98 5.80 -6.58
N ILE A 99 -6.92 6.69 -6.89
CA ILE A 99 -7.97 7.13 -5.95
C ILE A 99 -8.88 5.96 -5.54
N LYS A 100 -9.16 5.02 -6.45
CA LYS A 100 -9.97 3.83 -6.14
C LYS A 100 -9.23 2.85 -5.22
N THR A 101 -7.93 2.68 -5.44
CA THR A 101 -7.09 1.72 -4.71
C THR A 101 -6.66 2.24 -3.34
N PHE A 102 -6.35 3.53 -3.22
CA PHE A 102 -5.74 4.14 -2.04
C PHE A 102 -6.64 5.22 -1.43
N GLN A 103 -7.89 4.87 -1.09
CA GLN A 103 -8.93 5.83 -0.67
C GLN A 103 -8.56 6.65 0.59
N ASP A 104 -7.66 6.13 1.42
CA ASP A 104 -7.21 6.75 2.67
C ASP A 104 -5.77 7.27 2.59
N SER A 105 -5.20 7.40 1.37
CA SER A 105 -3.83 7.90 1.21
C SER A 105 -3.73 9.40 1.54
N ASP A 106 -2.59 9.76 2.14
CA ASP A 106 -2.19 11.15 2.37
C ASP A 106 -2.06 11.98 1.07
N PHE A 107 -1.98 11.32 -0.10
CA PHE A 107 -1.91 12.00 -1.40
C PHE A 107 -3.25 12.04 -2.14
N ILE A 108 -4.38 11.71 -1.50
CA ILE A 108 -5.67 11.62 -2.20
C ILE A 108 -6.14 12.95 -2.78
N ASP A 109 -5.98 14.04 -2.04
CA ASP A 109 -6.31 15.39 -2.49
C ASP A 109 -5.41 15.82 -3.66
N ASP A 110 -4.12 15.55 -3.56
CA ASP A 110 -3.13 15.71 -4.62
C ASP A 110 -3.48 14.90 -5.87
N ALA A 111 -3.86 13.63 -5.72
CA ALA A 111 -4.24 12.76 -6.82
C ALA A 111 -5.53 13.24 -7.50
N LYS A 112 -6.53 13.68 -6.71
CA LYS A 112 -7.75 14.32 -7.24
C LYS A 112 -7.41 15.59 -8.00
N PHE A 113 -6.47 16.40 -7.52
CA PHE A 113 -6.02 17.61 -8.21
C PHE A 113 -5.39 17.28 -9.57
N TRP A 114 -4.49 16.29 -9.64
CA TRP A 114 -3.86 15.91 -10.91
C TRP A 114 -4.82 15.23 -11.89
N LEU A 115 -5.81 14.49 -11.38
CA LEU A 115 -6.92 13.98 -12.20
C LEU A 115 -7.71 15.14 -12.82
N ALA A 116 -8.10 16.13 -12.01
CA ALA A 116 -8.81 17.31 -12.47
C ALA A 116 -7.98 18.11 -13.49
N GLN A 117 -6.68 18.26 -13.24
CA GLN A 117 -5.77 18.94 -14.16
C GLN A 117 -5.62 18.17 -15.49
N SER A 118 -5.62 16.84 -15.45
CA SER A 118 -5.60 15.99 -16.65
C SER A 118 -6.87 16.17 -17.46
N MET A 119 -8.04 16.18 -16.81
CA MET A 119 -9.32 16.44 -17.46
C MET A 119 -9.38 17.86 -18.06
N TYR A 120 -8.87 18.86 -17.34
CA TYR A 120 -8.76 20.23 -17.84
C TYR A 120 -7.92 20.29 -19.11
N SER A 121 -6.74 19.66 -19.11
CA SER A 121 -5.83 19.64 -20.27
C SER A 121 -6.44 18.94 -21.49
N GLN A 122 -7.36 18.00 -21.27
CA GLN A 122 -8.12 17.33 -22.33
C GLN A 122 -9.36 18.13 -22.79
N GLY A 123 -9.64 19.29 -22.20
CA GLY A 123 -10.82 20.10 -22.51
C GLY A 123 -12.11 19.63 -21.83
N ALA A 124 -12.03 18.64 -20.93
CA ALA A 124 -13.15 18.14 -20.15
C ALA A 124 -13.46 19.05 -18.95
N TYR A 125 -13.72 20.34 -19.21
CA TYR A 125 -13.81 21.38 -18.18
C TYR A 125 -14.94 21.16 -17.17
N ASN A 126 -16.06 20.57 -17.57
CA ASN A 126 -17.15 20.24 -16.64
C ASN A 126 -16.71 19.20 -15.59
N LEU A 127 -16.02 18.14 -16.02
CA LEU A 127 -15.54 17.09 -15.11
C LEU A 127 -14.38 17.60 -14.24
N ALA A 128 -13.48 18.40 -14.83
CA ALA A 128 -12.42 19.05 -14.09
C ALA A 128 -12.97 19.97 -13.00
N LEU A 129 -14.00 20.77 -13.31
CA LEU A 129 -14.67 21.66 -12.36
C LEU A 129 -15.26 20.87 -11.18
N GLU A 130 -15.98 19.78 -11.46
CA GLU A 130 -16.57 18.94 -10.41
C GLU A 130 -15.50 18.41 -9.44
N LEU A 131 -14.35 17.99 -9.96
CA LEU A 131 -13.24 17.54 -9.12
C LEU A 131 -12.61 18.68 -8.32
N PHE A 132 -12.38 19.85 -8.91
CA PHE A 132 -11.82 21.00 -8.19
C PHE A 132 -12.77 21.54 -7.11
N GLU A 133 -14.08 21.58 -7.36
CA GLU A 133 -15.09 21.92 -6.35
C GLU A 133 -15.20 20.84 -5.27
N GLY A 134 -15.05 19.56 -5.66
CA GLY A 134 -14.98 18.43 -4.72
C GLY A 134 -13.78 18.54 -3.77
N ILE A 135 -12.59 18.92 -4.26
CA ILE A 135 -11.42 19.16 -3.41
C ILE A 135 -11.69 20.27 -2.40
N GLN A 136 -12.32 21.37 -2.84
CA GLN A 136 -12.66 22.48 -1.96
C GLN A 136 -13.62 22.09 -0.83
N LYS A 137 -14.58 21.22 -1.14
CA LYS A 137 -15.59 20.75 -0.20
C LYS A 137 -15.04 19.71 0.77
N ASP A 138 -14.33 18.72 0.24
CA ASP A 138 -13.95 17.51 0.97
C ASP A 138 -12.58 17.66 1.64
N TYR A 139 -11.69 18.49 1.10
CA TYR A 139 -10.31 18.70 1.57
C TYR A 139 -9.98 20.21 1.72
N PRO A 140 -10.72 20.96 2.55
CA PRO A 140 -10.51 22.41 2.70
C PRO A 140 -9.15 22.80 3.32
N GLN A 141 -8.40 21.82 3.85
CA GLN A 141 -7.05 22.01 4.40
C GLN A 141 -5.94 21.49 3.47
N SER A 142 -6.29 21.04 2.26
CA SER A 142 -5.33 20.56 1.26
C SER A 142 -4.30 21.62 0.93
N GLU A 143 -3.04 21.22 0.71
CA GLU A 143 -2.02 22.11 0.15
C GLU A 143 -2.37 22.58 -1.27
N LYS A 144 -3.27 21.89 -1.97
CA LYS A 144 -3.78 22.25 -3.31
C LYS A 144 -5.03 23.12 -3.28
N ILE A 145 -5.50 23.56 -2.11
CA ILE A 145 -6.79 24.25 -2.00
C ILE A 145 -6.82 25.55 -2.83
N MET A 146 -5.78 26.37 -2.73
CA MET A 146 -5.68 27.64 -3.45
C MET A 146 -5.61 27.43 -4.96
N GLU A 147 -4.81 26.46 -5.41
CA GLU A 147 -4.69 26.08 -6.81
C GLU A 147 -6.00 25.50 -7.36
N SER A 148 -6.72 24.72 -6.55
CA SER A 148 -8.02 24.14 -6.91
C SER A 148 -9.08 25.21 -7.14
N ILE A 149 -9.16 26.21 -6.25
CA ILE A 149 -10.06 27.36 -6.41
C ILE A 149 -9.71 28.14 -7.68
N LEU A 150 -8.42 28.41 -7.90
CA LEU A 150 -7.95 29.09 -9.11
C LEU A 150 -8.37 28.32 -10.37
N LYS A 151 -8.13 27.00 -10.39
CA LYS A 151 -8.46 26.14 -11.53
C LYS A 151 -9.96 25.99 -11.75
N ALA A 152 -10.79 25.99 -10.70
CA ALA A 152 -12.24 26.09 -10.84
C ALA A 152 -12.66 27.39 -11.54
N GLY A 153 -12.01 28.52 -11.20
CA GLY A 153 -12.19 29.80 -11.89
C GLY A 153 -11.84 29.72 -13.39
N PHE A 154 -10.74 29.05 -13.73
CA PHE A 154 -10.38 28.77 -15.13
C PHE A 154 -11.38 27.85 -15.83
N CYS A 155 -11.86 26.78 -15.18
CA CYS A 155 -12.89 25.91 -15.76
C CYS A 155 -14.16 26.70 -16.08
N HIS A 156 -14.61 27.57 -15.15
CA HIS A 156 -15.76 28.44 -15.40
C HIS A 156 -15.53 29.37 -16.60
N PHE A 157 -14.32 29.90 -16.77
CA PHE A 157 -13.98 30.71 -17.94
C PHE A 157 -14.11 29.91 -19.24
N GLU A 158 -13.49 28.73 -19.32
CA GLU A 158 -13.52 27.88 -20.53
C GLU A 158 -14.94 27.38 -20.85
N LEU A 159 -15.78 27.22 -19.84
CA LEU A 159 -17.20 26.88 -20.00
C LEU A 159 -18.09 28.06 -20.40
N GLY A 160 -17.54 29.28 -20.52
CA GLY A 160 -18.29 30.50 -20.84
C GLY A 160 -19.06 31.11 -19.66
N ASN A 161 -18.86 30.59 -18.45
CA ASN A 161 -19.45 31.13 -17.21
C ASN A 161 -18.61 32.32 -16.69
N ILE A 162 -18.50 33.37 -17.52
CA ILE A 162 -17.56 34.48 -17.31
C ILE A 162 -17.81 35.19 -15.97
N ASP A 163 -19.07 35.48 -15.63
CA ASP A 163 -19.40 36.17 -14.37
C ASP A 163 -18.92 35.39 -13.13
N LYS A 164 -19.13 34.06 -13.13
CA LYS A 164 -18.71 33.21 -12.02
C LYS A 164 -17.18 33.08 -11.96
N SER A 165 -16.52 33.03 -13.12
CA SER A 165 -15.06 33.05 -13.21
C SER A 165 -14.48 34.33 -12.61
N ILE A 166 -15.02 35.50 -12.98
CA ILE A 166 -14.62 36.81 -12.43
C ILE A 166 -14.81 36.86 -10.92
N GLN A 167 -15.95 36.36 -10.42
CA GLN A 167 -16.24 36.32 -8.99
C GLN A 167 -15.17 35.51 -8.24
N ILE A 168 -14.83 34.31 -8.75
CA ILE A 168 -13.81 33.45 -8.14
C ILE A 168 -12.45 34.15 -8.13
N PHE A 169 -12.01 34.72 -9.26
CA PHE A 169 -10.71 35.39 -9.32
C PHE A 169 -10.62 36.60 -8.37
N LYS A 170 -11.70 37.41 -8.27
CA LYS A 170 -11.77 38.51 -7.30
C LYS A 170 -11.70 38.02 -5.86
N GLN A 171 -12.38 36.90 -5.57
CA GLN A 171 -12.33 36.29 -4.25
C GLN A 171 -10.91 35.83 -3.90
N ILE A 172 -10.19 35.15 -4.81
CA ILE A 172 -8.80 34.74 -4.58
C ILE A 172 -7.90 35.93 -4.25
N ILE A 173 -8.06 37.04 -4.96
CA ILE A 173 -7.27 38.26 -4.72
C ILE A 173 -7.58 38.86 -3.33
N ALA A 174 -8.84 38.81 -2.90
CA ALA A 174 -9.25 39.31 -1.58
C ALA A 174 -8.79 38.39 -0.43
N ASP A 175 -8.93 37.08 -0.60
CA ASP A 175 -8.68 36.08 0.45
C ASP A 175 -7.19 35.72 0.55
N TYR A 176 -6.45 35.76 -0.56
CA TYR A 176 -5.04 35.35 -0.64
C TYR A 176 -4.13 36.40 -1.32
N PRO A 177 -4.14 37.69 -0.91
CA PRO A 177 -3.57 38.80 -1.68
C PRO A 177 -2.06 38.71 -1.99
N ASN A 178 -1.28 37.98 -1.18
CA ASN A 178 0.17 37.83 -1.35
C ASN A 178 0.60 36.48 -1.95
N SER A 179 -0.35 35.72 -2.50
CA SER A 179 -0.10 34.39 -3.06
C SER A 179 0.21 34.43 -4.56
N SER A 180 0.86 33.38 -5.06
CA SER A 180 1.04 33.16 -6.50
C SER A 180 -0.31 33.05 -7.22
N VAL A 181 -1.32 32.43 -6.60
CA VAL A 181 -2.65 32.27 -7.20
C VAL A 181 -3.39 33.61 -7.35
N ALA A 182 -3.23 34.54 -6.41
CA ALA A 182 -3.82 35.89 -6.54
C ALA A 182 -3.20 36.67 -7.69
N ARG A 183 -1.88 36.56 -7.89
CA ARG A 183 -1.22 37.16 -9.06
C ARG A 183 -1.78 36.58 -10.37
N LEU A 184 -1.89 35.25 -10.48
CA LEU A 184 -2.44 34.59 -11.66
C LEU A 184 -3.93 34.94 -11.90
N ALA A 185 -4.72 35.05 -10.83
CA ALA A 185 -6.11 35.48 -10.89
C ALA A 185 -6.22 36.93 -11.42
N SER A 186 -5.36 37.84 -10.95
CA SER A 186 -5.31 39.23 -11.43
C SER A 186 -4.93 39.29 -12.91
N GLU A 187 -3.86 38.59 -13.29
CA GLU A 187 -3.43 38.51 -14.70
C GLU A 187 -4.57 38.01 -15.58
N LYS A 188 -5.32 37.00 -15.13
CA LYS A 188 -6.46 36.49 -15.89
C LYS A 188 -7.59 37.51 -16.00
N LEU A 189 -7.95 38.20 -14.92
CA LEU A 189 -8.98 39.25 -14.94
C LEU A 189 -8.65 40.38 -15.92
N ASP A 190 -7.38 40.76 -16.02
CA ASP A 190 -6.94 41.79 -16.96
C ASP A 190 -7.14 41.38 -18.43
N THR A 191 -7.21 40.08 -18.74
CA THR A 191 -7.51 39.58 -20.09
C THR A 191 -9.01 39.52 -20.42
N ILE A 192 -9.88 39.62 -19.42
CA ILE A 192 -11.34 39.52 -19.58
C ILE A 192 -11.97 40.90 -19.80
N ASN A 193 -11.37 41.95 -19.23
CA ASN A 193 -11.81 43.34 -19.37
C ASN A 193 -11.35 43.96 -20.70
#